data_AF-A0A833WZF6-F1
#
_entry.id   AF-A0A833WZF6-F1
#
_cell.length_a   1.000
_cell.length_b   1.000
_cell.length_c   1.000
_cell.angle_alpha   90.00
_cell.angle_beta   90.00
_cell.angle_gamma   90.00
#
_symmetry.space_group_name_H-M   'P 1'
#
loop_
_entity.id
_entity.type
_entity.pdbx_description
1 polymer ?
#
loop_
_entity_poly.entity_id
_entity_poly.type
_entity_poly.pdbx_seq_one_letter_code
_entity_poly.pdbx_strand_id
1 'polypeptide(L)'
;MASFLVARCFRRLQKPFRFSSSSSSSLYLCPSLNSLSSSPIPTPNLDPNLKRNYCNPFRQYYRVNPIFEFSRENFKLNWDFISVAHISTSVRESEEDKGGSRPLKAEVSWIDLYLPKQARPYARLARLDKPIGTWLLAWPCMWSITLATSPGQLPDFKMLTLFGCGALLLRGAGCTINDLLDRDIDIMVERTKLRPIASGLLSPFQGLCFLGFQLLLGLGILLQLDNYSRILGASSLLLVFSYPLMKRFTFWPQAYLGLTFNWGALLGWAAIKGSLEPAIVFPLYISGVFWTLVYDTIYAHQDKEDDLKVGVKSTALRFGDSTKGWITGFGIACISSLTLSGFNAGIGWPYYAFLAAASGQLAWQIWTVDLSSRADCNRKFVSNKWFGAILFSGILFGRVLS
;
A
#
# COMPACT_ATOMS: atom_id res chain seq x y z
N MET A 1 28.20 8.12 10.83
CA MET A 1 27.76 7.59 12.15
C MET A 1 26.50 6.70 12.09
N ALA A 2 25.59 6.85 11.10
CA ALA A 2 24.40 5.99 10.97
C ALA A 2 24.69 4.51 10.60
N SER A 3 25.78 4.22 9.87
CA SER A 3 26.15 2.85 9.49
C SER A 3 26.63 1.98 10.66
N PHE A 4 27.09 2.59 11.75
CA PHE A 4 27.66 1.87 12.90
C PHE A 4 26.60 1.35 13.88
N LEU A 5 25.45 2.02 13.98
CA LEU A 5 24.33 1.61 14.83
C LEU A 5 23.48 0.52 14.19
N VAL A 6 23.30 0.55 12.86
CA VAL A 6 22.56 -0.50 12.12
C VAL A 6 23.36 -1.81 12.07
N ALA A 7 24.69 -1.74 11.87
CA ALA A 7 25.55 -2.91 11.86
C ALA A 7 25.66 -3.62 13.24
N ARG A 8 25.58 -2.88 14.35
CA ARG A 8 25.61 -3.46 15.70
C ARG A 8 24.29 -4.15 16.08
N CYS A 9 23.17 -3.69 15.52
CA CYS A 9 21.87 -4.33 15.69
C CYS A 9 21.80 -5.66 14.90
N PHE A 10 22.40 -5.73 13.71
CA PHE A 10 22.46 -6.95 12.89
C PHE A 10 23.35 -8.05 13.49
N ARG A 11 24.45 -7.72 14.18
CA ARG A 11 25.29 -8.75 14.84
C ARG A 11 24.60 -9.48 15.99
N ARG A 12 23.52 -8.93 16.57
CA ARG A 12 22.73 -9.66 17.58
C ARG A 12 21.77 -10.69 16.98
N LEU A 13 21.60 -10.71 15.66
CA LEU A 13 20.77 -11.68 14.92
C LEU A 13 21.57 -12.89 14.38
N GLN A 14 22.90 -12.91 14.53
CA GLN A 14 23.73 -14.09 14.25
C GLN A 14 24.25 -14.70 15.55
N LYS A 15 23.39 -15.44 16.27
CA LYS A 15 23.89 -16.57 17.07
C LYS A 15 23.81 -17.82 16.20
N PRO A 16 24.92 -18.50 15.91
CA PRO A 16 24.86 -19.77 15.19
C PRO A 16 24.23 -20.82 16.10
N PHE A 17 23.18 -21.50 15.60
CA PHE A 17 22.76 -22.79 16.13
C PHE A 17 23.94 -23.75 15.97
N ARG A 18 24.62 -24.09 17.06
CA ARG A 18 25.61 -25.18 17.08
C ARG A 18 24.84 -26.50 17.09
N PHE A 19 24.90 -27.22 15.98
CA PHE A 19 24.76 -28.67 15.99
C PHE A 19 26.00 -29.25 16.67
N SER A 20 25.82 -29.96 17.78
CA SER A 20 26.85 -30.80 18.39
C SER A 20 26.40 -32.25 18.24
N SER A 21 27.02 -32.95 17.30
CA SER A 21 26.98 -34.42 17.23
C SER A 21 28.35 -34.94 17.61
N SER A 22 28.41 -35.72 18.69
CA SER A 22 29.36 -36.84 18.90
C SER A 22 29.19 -37.38 20.33
N SER A 23 28.52 -38.55 20.40
CA SER A 23 28.88 -39.75 21.17
C SER A 23 29.99 -39.65 22.22
N SER A 24 29.71 -40.12 23.44
CA SER A 24 30.30 -41.34 24.04
C SER A 24 29.78 -41.61 25.46
N SER A 25 29.22 -42.82 25.63
CA SER A 25 29.40 -43.79 26.72
C SER A 25 29.52 -43.32 28.19
N SER A 26 28.59 -43.79 29.05
CA SER A 26 28.94 -44.66 30.19
C SER A 26 27.71 -45.26 30.87
N LEU A 27 27.76 -46.59 30.94
CA LEU A 27 27.01 -47.56 31.73
C LEU A 27 26.69 -47.11 33.16
N TYR A 28 25.47 -47.37 33.67
CA TYR A 28 25.24 -47.89 35.02
C TYR A 28 23.88 -48.65 35.11
N LEU A 29 24.02 -49.98 35.22
CA LEU A 29 23.26 -50.98 36.01
C LEU A 29 21.79 -50.74 36.45
N CYS A 30 20.90 -51.65 36.00
CA CYS A 30 19.70 -52.11 36.70
C CYS A 30 20.03 -53.04 37.89
N PRO A 31 19.06 -53.29 38.79
CA PRO A 31 18.40 -54.61 38.76
C PRO A 31 16.86 -54.63 39.05
N SER A 32 16.16 -55.42 38.22
CA SER A 32 15.08 -56.43 38.43
C SER A 32 14.34 -56.51 39.80
N LEU A 33 13.01 -56.68 39.93
CA LEU A 33 12.07 -57.80 39.65
C LEU A 33 10.66 -57.29 40.14
N ASN A 34 9.46 -57.66 39.66
CA ASN A 34 8.85 -58.99 39.62
C ASN A 34 7.48 -58.94 38.89
N SER A 35 7.09 -60.09 38.36
CA SER A 35 5.86 -60.45 37.65
C SER A 35 4.59 -60.51 38.51
N LEU A 36 3.40 -60.30 37.89
CA LEU A 36 2.16 -61.07 38.13
C LEU A 36 1.13 -60.86 37.00
N SER A 37 0.29 -61.87 36.78
CA SER A 37 -0.34 -62.30 35.52
C SER A 37 -1.85 -62.02 35.38
N SER A 38 -2.35 -62.12 34.13
CA SER A 38 -3.68 -62.63 33.66
C SER A 38 -4.98 -61.98 34.18
N SER A 39 -5.88 -61.38 33.38
CA SER A 39 -6.87 -62.01 32.44
C SER A 39 -7.83 -60.92 31.84
N PRO A 40 -8.71 -61.18 30.83
CA PRO A 40 -9.18 -60.19 29.84
C PRO A 40 -10.69 -59.75 29.85
N ILE A 41 -10.97 -58.57 29.24
CA ILE A 41 -12.18 -58.10 28.47
C ILE A 41 -13.52 -57.94 29.27
N PRO A 42 -14.40 -56.90 29.09
CA PRO A 42 -14.92 -56.39 27.81
C PRO A 42 -15.13 -54.86 27.62
N THR A 43 -15.22 -54.50 26.33
CA THR A 43 -15.75 -53.25 25.77
C THR A 43 -17.20 -52.96 26.16
N PRO A 44 -17.61 -51.68 26.26
CA PRO A 44 -18.99 -51.31 25.99
C PRO A 44 -19.13 -50.31 24.82
N ASN A 45 -20.20 -50.54 24.07
CA ASN A 45 -20.74 -49.78 22.95
C ASN A 45 -20.91 -48.27 23.25
N LEU A 46 -20.61 -47.44 22.25
CA LEU A 46 -21.08 -46.06 22.19
C LEU A 46 -22.57 -46.04 21.82
N ASP A 47 -23.40 -45.49 22.71
CA ASP A 47 -24.78 -45.11 22.43
C ASP A 47 -24.81 -43.60 22.10
N PRO A 48 -25.29 -43.17 20.92
CA PRO A 48 -25.21 -41.78 20.47
C PRO A 48 -26.44 -40.99 20.93
N ASN A 49 -26.64 -40.80 22.24
CA ASN A 49 -27.63 -39.87 22.76
C ASN A 49 -27.30 -39.40 24.18
N LEU A 50 -26.43 -38.39 24.30
CA LEU A 50 -26.43 -37.55 25.50
C LEU A 50 -26.11 -36.09 25.15
N LYS A 51 -27.19 -35.31 24.99
CA LYS A 51 -27.17 -33.84 25.04
C LYS A 51 -26.67 -33.40 26.42
N ARG A 52 -25.66 -32.53 26.47
CA ARG A 52 -25.46 -31.64 27.62
C ARG A 52 -25.06 -30.24 27.20
N ASN A 53 -25.92 -29.32 27.60
CA ASN A 53 -25.88 -27.89 27.40
C ASN A 53 -24.67 -27.25 28.09
N TYR A 54 -23.98 -26.35 27.40
CA TYR A 54 -23.22 -25.27 28.02
C TYR A 54 -23.71 -23.94 27.43
N CYS A 55 -24.35 -23.15 28.31
CA CYS A 55 -24.84 -21.80 28.04
C CYS A 55 -23.71 -20.81 27.83
N ASN A 56 -23.85 -19.98 26.81
CA ASN A 56 -23.02 -18.82 26.50
C ASN A 56 -23.90 -17.57 26.71
N PRO A 57 -23.61 -16.66 27.66
CA PRO A 57 -24.39 -15.44 27.82
C PRO A 57 -23.86 -14.36 26.87
N PHE A 58 -24.76 -13.49 26.39
CA PHE A 58 -24.56 -12.37 25.45
C PHE A 58 -24.77 -12.69 23.96
N ARG A 59 -26.03 -12.97 23.60
CA ARG A 59 -26.56 -12.71 22.26
C ARG A 59 -27.90 -11.99 22.40
N GLN A 60 -27.88 -10.66 22.26
CA GLN A 60 -29.09 -9.83 22.28
C GLN A 60 -29.56 -9.62 20.85
N TYR A 61 -30.78 -10.05 20.58
CA TYR A 61 -31.50 -9.91 19.31
C TYR A 61 -31.90 -8.44 19.08
N TYR A 62 -31.66 -7.92 17.88
CA TYR A 62 -32.56 -6.95 17.26
C TYR A 62 -33.26 -7.60 16.07
N ARG A 63 -34.58 -7.66 16.19
CA ARG A 63 -35.55 -8.11 15.20
C ARG A 63 -36.13 -6.85 14.58
N VAL A 64 -36.02 -6.67 13.27
CA VAL A 64 -36.83 -5.72 12.50
C VAL A 64 -37.42 -6.49 11.32
N ASN A 65 -38.75 -6.48 11.23
CA ASN A 65 -39.53 -7.19 10.22
C ASN A 65 -39.39 -6.54 8.82
N PRO A 66 -39.67 -7.29 7.74
CA PRO A 66 -39.45 -6.86 6.37
C PRO A 66 -40.72 -6.25 5.75
N ILE A 67 -40.61 -5.10 5.07
CA ILE A 67 -41.59 -4.66 4.07
C ILE A 67 -40.82 -3.87 2.99
N PHE A 68 -40.56 -4.52 1.85
CA PHE A 68 -40.69 -4.03 0.47
C PHE A 68 -39.92 -4.98 -0.45
N GLU A 69 -40.61 -6.02 -0.92
CA GLU A 69 -40.27 -6.68 -2.18
C GLU A 69 -40.54 -5.70 -3.31
N PHE A 70 -39.54 -5.41 -4.13
CA PHE A 70 -39.80 -4.90 -5.47
C PHE A 70 -39.03 -5.72 -6.50
N SER A 71 -39.82 -6.09 -7.51
CA SER A 71 -39.61 -7.10 -8.53
C SER A 71 -38.34 -6.90 -9.36
N ARG A 72 -37.73 -8.02 -9.72
CA ARG A 72 -36.61 -8.15 -10.64
C ARG A 72 -37.16 -8.49 -12.02
N GLU A 73 -37.53 -7.49 -12.83
CA GLU A 73 -37.86 -7.73 -14.24
C GLU A 73 -37.33 -6.63 -15.17
N ASN A 74 -36.56 -7.09 -16.16
CA ASN A 74 -36.42 -6.63 -17.54
C ASN A 74 -36.63 -5.14 -17.84
N PHE A 75 -35.52 -4.42 -18.06
CA PHE A 75 -35.51 -3.27 -18.95
C PHE A 75 -34.28 -3.31 -19.86
N LYS A 76 -34.51 -3.83 -21.07
CA LYS A 76 -33.66 -3.59 -22.25
C LYS A 76 -33.93 -2.15 -22.68
N LEU A 77 -32.91 -1.30 -22.69
CA LEU A 77 -32.92 -0.13 -23.57
C LEU A 77 -31.52 0.22 -24.05
N ASN A 78 -31.42 0.20 -25.38
CA ASN A 78 -30.25 0.45 -26.20
C ASN A 78 -29.83 1.92 -26.07
N TRP A 79 -28.55 2.17 -25.79
CA TRP A 79 -27.91 3.46 -26.04
C TRP A 79 -26.59 3.20 -26.77
N ASP A 80 -26.69 3.19 -28.09
CA ASP A 80 -25.53 3.19 -28.97
C ASP A 80 -24.91 4.59 -28.98
N PHE A 81 -23.75 4.75 -28.35
CA PHE A 81 -22.79 5.78 -28.72
C PHE A 81 -21.38 5.19 -28.77
N ILE A 82 -20.78 5.40 -29.95
CA ILE A 82 -19.52 4.90 -30.50
C ILE A 82 -18.36 5.11 -29.52
N SER A 83 -17.81 4.00 -29.01
CA SER A 83 -16.56 3.94 -28.24
C SER A 83 -15.43 3.46 -29.15
N VAL A 84 -14.44 4.32 -29.38
CA VAL A 84 -13.22 3.96 -30.12
C VAL A 84 -12.15 3.51 -29.14
N ALA A 85 -11.74 2.25 -29.30
CA ALA A 85 -10.52 1.59 -28.84
C ALA A 85 -10.36 1.29 -27.34
N HIS A 86 -11.04 0.23 -26.89
CA HIS A 86 -10.58 -0.60 -25.78
C HIS A 86 -9.41 -1.50 -26.24
N ILE A 87 -8.23 -1.36 -25.63
CA ILE A 87 -7.23 -2.43 -25.59
C ILE A 87 -7.66 -3.38 -24.46
N SER A 88 -8.35 -4.44 -24.86
CA SER A 88 -8.92 -5.47 -23.97
C SER A 88 -7.84 -6.36 -23.35
N THR A 89 -7.78 -6.39 -22.02
CA THR A 89 -7.31 -7.58 -21.29
C THR A 89 -8.52 -8.48 -21.05
N SER A 90 -8.70 -9.47 -21.94
CA SER A 90 -9.72 -10.49 -21.80
C SER A 90 -9.39 -11.43 -20.63
N VAL A 91 -10.22 -11.43 -19.59
CA VAL A 91 -10.30 -12.53 -18.62
C VAL A 91 -11.25 -13.56 -19.25
N ARG A 92 -10.75 -14.76 -19.56
CA ARG A 92 -11.59 -15.91 -19.94
C ARG A 92 -11.85 -16.75 -18.70
N GLU A 93 -13.12 -17.10 -18.50
CA GLU A 93 -13.59 -18.10 -17.54
C GLU A 93 -12.90 -19.44 -17.79
N SER A 94 -12.53 -20.10 -16.71
CA SER A 94 -11.81 -21.37 -16.69
C SER A 94 -12.77 -22.55 -16.82
N GLU A 95 -12.71 -23.23 -17.97
CA GLU A 95 -13.13 -24.63 -18.10
C GLU A 95 -12.10 -25.54 -17.38
N GLU A 96 -12.63 -26.53 -16.68
CA GLU A 96 -11.86 -27.61 -16.04
C GLU A 96 -11.01 -28.35 -17.08
N ASP A 97 -9.70 -28.46 -16.84
CA ASP A 97 -8.91 -29.48 -17.52
C ASP A 97 -7.77 -30.06 -16.66
N LYS A 98 -7.57 -31.36 -16.86
CA LYS A 98 -6.88 -32.30 -16.00
C LYS A 98 -5.36 -32.18 -16.06
N GLY A 99 -4.72 -32.48 -14.93
CA GLY A 99 -3.40 -33.11 -14.81
C GLY A 99 -2.33 -32.77 -15.85
N GLY A 100 -1.64 -31.64 -15.66
CA GLY A 100 -0.41 -31.32 -16.37
C GLY A 100 0.14 -29.98 -15.89
N SER A 101 1.29 -29.98 -15.23
CA SER A 101 2.00 -28.79 -14.76
C SER A 101 2.45 -27.90 -15.92
N ARG A 102 1.55 -27.05 -16.42
CA ARG A 102 1.90 -25.95 -17.32
C ARG A 102 2.73 -24.92 -16.52
N PRO A 103 3.89 -24.45 -17.02
CA PRO A 103 4.60 -23.36 -16.37
C PRO A 103 3.68 -22.13 -16.36
N LEU A 104 3.55 -21.51 -15.18
CA LEU A 104 2.86 -20.23 -15.00
C LEU A 104 3.35 -19.26 -16.09
N LYS A 105 2.47 -18.90 -17.03
CA LYS A 105 2.77 -17.90 -18.06
C LYS A 105 3.14 -16.61 -17.32
N ALA A 106 4.42 -16.24 -17.32
CA ALA A 106 4.85 -14.96 -16.79
C ALA A 106 4.13 -13.88 -17.60
N GLU A 107 3.29 -13.08 -16.94
CA GLU A 107 2.61 -11.96 -17.59
C GLU A 107 3.68 -11.04 -18.20
N VAL A 108 3.62 -10.86 -19.53
CA VAL A 108 4.59 -10.06 -20.26
C VAL A 108 4.37 -8.60 -19.87
N SER A 109 5.32 -8.03 -19.12
CA SER A 109 5.27 -6.62 -18.71
C SER A 109 5.64 -5.72 -19.89
N TRP A 110 5.15 -4.48 -19.89
CA TRP A 110 5.57 -3.45 -20.84
C TRP A 110 7.10 -3.22 -20.81
N ILE A 111 7.75 -3.47 -19.66
CA ILE A 111 9.21 -3.44 -19.52
C ILE A 111 9.87 -4.48 -20.44
N ASP A 112 9.27 -5.67 -20.56
CA ASP A 112 9.82 -6.74 -21.40
C ASP A 112 9.61 -6.49 -22.89
N LEU A 113 8.61 -5.68 -23.25
CA LEU A 113 8.28 -5.31 -24.62
C LEU A 113 9.14 -4.13 -25.12
N TYR A 114 9.28 -3.07 -24.32
CA TYR A 114 9.82 -1.80 -24.80
C TYR A 114 11.24 -1.48 -24.31
N LEU A 115 11.69 -2.04 -23.17
CA LEU A 115 13.01 -1.71 -22.63
C LEU A 115 14.12 -2.64 -23.16
N PRO A 116 15.33 -2.10 -23.45
CA PRO A 116 16.52 -2.89 -23.70
C PRO A 116 16.80 -3.85 -22.54
N LYS A 117 17.29 -5.07 -22.85
CA LYS A 117 17.51 -6.13 -21.85
C LYS A 117 18.35 -5.67 -20.64
N GLN A 118 19.31 -4.79 -20.87
CA GLN A 118 20.20 -4.23 -19.84
C GLN A 118 19.49 -3.29 -18.86
N ALA A 119 18.45 -2.57 -19.31
CA ALA A 119 17.71 -1.62 -18.48
C ALA A 119 16.58 -2.27 -17.66
N ARG A 120 16.10 -3.45 -18.06
CA ARG A 120 14.97 -4.14 -17.41
C ARG A 120 15.19 -4.41 -15.92
N PRO A 121 16.37 -4.88 -15.45
CA PRO A 121 16.59 -5.11 -14.03
C PRO A 121 16.50 -3.83 -13.21
N TYR A 122 17.03 -2.71 -13.72
CA TYR A 122 16.94 -1.39 -13.08
C TYR A 122 15.51 -0.85 -13.05
N ALA A 123 14.76 -1.03 -14.14
CA ALA A 123 13.35 -0.65 -14.21
C ALA A 123 12.48 -1.43 -13.20
N ARG A 124 12.71 -2.74 -13.05
CA ARG A 124 12.06 -3.56 -12.03
C ARG A 124 12.52 -3.22 -10.61
N LEU A 125 13.79 -2.83 -10.44
CA LEU A 125 14.32 -2.36 -9.16
C LEU A 125 13.61 -1.08 -8.72
N ALA A 126 13.40 -0.13 -9.64
CA ALA A 126 12.63 1.09 -9.43
C ALA A 126 11.10 0.87 -9.39
N ARG A 127 10.61 -0.36 -9.53
CA ARG A 127 9.18 -0.75 -9.55
C ARG A 127 8.37 -0.05 -10.65
N LEU A 128 8.97 0.16 -11.82
CA LEU A 128 8.27 0.74 -12.97
C LEU A 128 7.15 -0.18 -13.50
N ASP A 129 7.21 -1.48 -13.20
CA ASP A 129 6.17 -2.45 -13.50
C ASP A 129 4.89 -2.22 -12.65
N LYS A 130 5.02 -1.57 -11.50
CA LYS A 130 3.93 -1.32 -10.54
C LYS A 130 3.82 0.18 -10.22
N PRO A 131 3.31 0.99 -11.18
CA PRO A 131 3.40 2.46 -11.13
C PRO A 131 2.49 3.10 -10.07
N ILE A 132 1.60 2.34 -9.42
CA ILE A 132 0.66 2.87 -8.42
C ILE A 132 1.38 3.68 -7.32
N GLY A 133 2.52 3.23 -6.83
CA GLY A 133 3.27 3.95 -5.80
C GLY A 133 3.79 5.32 -6.28
N THR A 134 4.13 5.44 -7.57
CA THR A 134 4.52 6.71 -8.17
C THR A 134 3.33 7.65 -8.27
N TRP A 135 2.16 7.16 -8.69
CA TRP A 135 0.94 7.96 -8.73
C TRP A 135 0.52 8.47 -7.35
N LEU A 136 0.57 7.63 -6.32
CA LEU A 136 0.22 8.02 -4.96
C LEU A 136 1.14 9.11 -4.40
N LEU A 137 2.41 9.16 -4.83
CA LEU A 137 3.35 10.21 -4.47
C LEU A 137 3.18 11.47 -5.35
N ALA A 138 2.82 11.31 -6.62
CA ALA A 138 2.66 12.40 -7.57
C ALA A 138 1.36 13.20 -7.37
N TRP A 139 0.25 12.54 -7.04
CA TRP A 139 -1.05 13.19 -6.96
C TRP A 139 -1.10 14.36 -5.97
N PRO A 140 -0.62 14.23 -4.71
CA PRO A 140 -0.59 15.35 -3.77
C PRO A 140 0.18 16.56 -4.30
N CYS A 141 1.29 16.32 -5.01
CA CYS A 141 2.06 17.37 -5.69
C CYS A 141 1.21 18.07 -6.76
N MET A 142 0.60 17.28 -7.64
CA MET A 142 -0.17 17.78 -8.78
C MET A 142 -1.43 18.54 -8.34
N TRP A 143 -2.13 18.05 -7.32
CA TRP A 143 -3.27 18.75 -6.71
C TRP A 143 -2.85 20.12 -6.19
N SER A 144 -1.74 20.16 -5.46
CA SER A 144 -1.28 21.38 -4.81
C SER A 144 -0.76 22.42 -5.80
N ILE A 145 0.05 22.02 -6.78
CA ILE A 145 0.53 22.88 -7.87
C ILE A 145 -0.65 23.50 -8.63
N THR A 146 -1.64 22.66 -8.98
CA THR A 146 -2.82 23.13 -9.71
C THR A 146 -3.69 24.03 -8.85
N LEU A 147 -3.88 23.69 -7.58
CA LEU A 147 -4.65 24.52 -6.65
C LEU A 147 -3.97 25.88 -6.40
N ALA A 148 -2.63 25.95 -6.45
CA ALA A 148 -1.89 27.20 -6.31
C ALA A 148 -1.95 28.11 -7.55
N THR A 149 -2.47 27.60 -8.68
CA THR A 149 -2.59 28.37 -9.92
C THR A 149 -3.64 29.48 -9.78
N SER A 150 -3.41 30.61 -10.44
CA SER A 150 -4.36 31.71 -10.47
C SER A 150 -5.68 31.31 -11.17
N PRO A 151 -6.83 31.85 -10.74
CA PRO A 151 -8.10 31.66 -11.45
C PRO A 151 -8.00 31.98 -12.94
N GLY A 152 -8.63 31.17 -13.78
CA GLY A 152 -8.63 31.32 -15.24
C GLY A 152 -7.35 30.87 -15.96
N GLN A 153 -6.36 30.33 -15.24
CA GLN A 153 -5.08 29.89 -15.82
C GLN A 153 -4.86 28.38 -15.73
N LEU A 154 -4.07 27.86 -16.66
CA LEU A 154 -3.58 26.49 -16.62
C LEU A 154 -2.41 26.36 -15.63
N PRO A 155 -2.23 25.18 -15.00
CA PRO A 155 -1.13 24.96 -14.08
C PRO A 155 0.23 25.01 -14.78
N ASP A 156 1.25 25.37 -14.02
CA ASP A 156 2.63 25.38 -14.51
C ASP A 156 3.08 23.96 -14.92
N PHE A 157 3.14 23.73 -16.23
CA PHE A 157 3.55 22.45 -16.81
C PHE A 157 4.99 22.05 -16.46
N LYS A 158 5.89 23.02 -16.30
CA LYS A 158 7.27 22.75 -15.86
C LYS A 158 7.24 22.18 -14.44
N MET A 159 6.48 22.78 -13.54
CA MET A 159 6.36 22.28 -12.16
C MET A 159 5.67 20.92 -12.09
N LEU A 160 4.58 20.71 -12.84
CA LEU A 160 3.95 19.40 -12.93
C LEU A 160 4.93 18.31 -13.42
N THR A 161 5.74 18.64 -14.44
CA THR A 161 6.74 17.71 -14.98
C THR A 161 7.86 17.44 -13.97
N LEU A 162 8.41 18.48 -13.34
CA LEU A 162 9.46 18.35 -12.33
C LEU A 162 9.01 17.48 -11.15
N PHE A 163 7.82 17.74 -10.61
CA PHE A 163 7.29 16.95 -9.49
C PHE A 163 6.86 15.54 -9.90
N GLY A 164 6.35 15.35 -11.13
CA GLY A 164 6.07 14.02 -11.68
C GLY A 164 7.34 13.17 -11.82
N CYS A 165 8.41 13.74 -12.38
CA CYS A 165 9.72 13.11 -12.45
C CYS A 165 10.30 12.87 -11.05
N GLY A 166 10.17 13.85 -10.14
CA GLY A 166 10.60 13.72 -8.75
C GLY A 166 9.91 12.57 -8.03
N ALA A 167 8.58 12.43 -8.19
CA ALA A 167 7.83 11.31 -7.61
C ALA A 167 8.29 9.95 -8.17
N LEU A 168 8.56 9.87 -9.48
CA LEU A 168 9.11 8.66 -10.11
C LEU A 168 10.48 8.29 -9.52
N LEU A 169 11.38 9.27 -9.41
CA LEU A 169 12.74 9.08 -8.90
C LEU A 169 12.75 8.72 -7.41
N LEU A 170 11.99 9.43 -6.57
CA LEU A 170 11.91 9.18 -5.14
C LEU A 170 11.25 7.84 -4.82
N ARG A 171 10.17 7.48 -5.55
CA ARG A 171 9.57 6.14 -5.42
C ARG A 171 10.58 5.06 -5.81
N GLY A 172 11.28 5.26 -6.92
CA GLY A 172 12.32 4.37 -7.39
C GLY A 172 13.45 4.20 -6.37
N ALA A 173 13.99 5.31 -5.85
CA ALA A 173 15.04 5.32 -4.83
C ALA A 173 14.60 4.61 -3.55
N GLY A 174 13.36 4.86 -3.10
CA GLY A 174 12.75 4.18 -1.97
C GLY A 174 12.64 2.66 -2.17
N CYS A 175 12.35 2.20 -3.39
CA CYS A 175 12.35 0.76 -3.69
C CYS A 175 13.77 0.19 -3.75
N THR A 176 14.72 0.91 -4.36
CA THR A 176 16.11 0.49 -4.45
C THR A 176 16.75 0.33 -3.07
N ILE A 177 16.55 1.29 -2.16
CA ILE A 177 17.11 1.20 -0.80
C ILE A 177 16.48 0.06 0.00
N ASN A 178 15.17 -0.18 -0.16
CA ASN A 178 14.50 -1.29 0.50
C ASN A 178 15.06 -2.64 0.01
N ASP A 179 15.19 -2.84 -1.30
CA ASP A 179 15.75 -4.09 -1.87
C ASP A 179 17.22 -4.30 -1.49
N LEU A 180 18.00 -3.22 -1.31
CA LEU A 180 19.38 -3.28 -0.82
C LEU A 180 19.45 -3.72 0.65
N LEU A 181 18.57 -3.21 1.50
CA LEU A 181 18.54 -3.51 2.94
C LEU A 181 17.92 -4.87 3.24
N ASP A 182 16.88 -5.26 2.49
CA ASP A 182 16.11 -6.47 2.73
C ASP A 182 16.65 -7.68 1.94
N ARG A 183 17.76 -7.53 1.20
CA ARG A 183 18.33 -8.57 0.31
C ARG A 183 18.35 -9.97 0.92
N ASP A 184 18.91 -10.11 2.13
CA ASP A 184 19.09 -11.41 2.76
C ASP A 184 17.75 -12.05 3.15
N ILE A 185 16.77 -11.22 3.52
CA ILE A 185 15.40 -11.64 3.86
C ILE A 185 14.64 -11.99 2.58
N ASP A 186 14.78 -11.18 1.53
CA ASP A 186 14.09 -11.34 0.27
C ASP A 186 14.44 -12.65 -0.44
N ILE A 187 15.68 -13.15 -0.28
CA ILE A 187 16.11 -14.46 -0.80
C ILE A 187 15.27 -15.60 -0.19
N MET A 188 14.82 -15.46 1.06
CA MET A 188 14.09 -16.49 1.79
C MET A 188 12.57 -16.45 1.55
N VAL A 189 12.04 -15.42 0.88
CA VAL A 189 10.60 -15.18 0.73
C VAL A 189 10.15 -15.39 -0.72
N GLU A 190 9.20 -16.30 -0.93
CA GLU A 190 8.72 -16.70 -2.26
C GLU A 190 8.26 -15.51 -3.13
N ARG A 191 7.60 -14.51 -2.53
CA ARG A 191 7.14 -13.30 -3.22
C ARG A 191 8.29 -12.41 -3.70
N THR A 192 9.41 -12.40 -3.00
CA THR A 192 10.47 -11.38 -3.18
C THR A 192 11.81 -11.96 -3.63
N LYS A 193 11.95 -13.29 -3.68
CA LYS A 193 13.15 -13.97 -4.20
C LYS A 193 13.49 -13.61 -5.65
N LEU A 194 12.50 -13.21 -6.45
CA LEU A 194 12.66 -12.81 -7.85
C LEU A 194 13.06 -11.32 -8.02
N ARG A 195 13.22 -10.56 -6.92
CA ARG A 195 13.67 -9.17 -7.00
C ARG A 195 15.09 -9.09 -7.59
N PRO A 196 15.45 -8.01 -8.32
CA PRO A 196 16.71 -7.96 -9.06
C PRO A 196 17.97 -8.15 -8.20
N ILE A 197 18.02 -7.61 -6.99
CA ILE A 197 19.18 -7.73 -6.10
C ILE A 197 19.18 -9.08 -5.37
N ALA A 198 18.01 -9.57 -4.94
CA ALA A 198 17.87 -10.86 -4.25
C ALA A 198 18.20 -12.05 -5.17
N SER A 199 17.72 -12.01 -6.41
CA SER A 199 18.00 -13.04 -7.44
C SER A 199 19.42 -13.00 -8.01
N GLY A 200 20.22 -11.98 -7.67
CA GLY A 200 21.56 -11.78 -8.22
C GLY A 200 21.60 -11.22 -9.65
N LEU A 201 20.46 -10.83 -10.24
CA LEU A 201 20.41 -10.15 -11.54
C LEU A 201 21.14 -8.80 -11.53
N LEU A 202 21.19 -8.12 -10.38
CA LEU A 202 21.99 -6.93 -10.13
C LEU A 202 22.86 -7.13 -8.91
N SER A 203 24.11 -6.67 -8.97
CA SER A 203 24.98 -6.64 -7.80
C SER A 203 24.54 -5.55 -6.81
N PRO A 204 24.82 -5.70 -5.50
CA PRO A 204 24.53 -4.65 -4.52
C PRO A 204 25.21 -3.31 -4.87
N PHE A 205 26.42 -3.36 -5.44
CA PHE A 205 27.12 -2.17 -5.88
C PHE A 205 26.41 -1.47 -7.05
N GLN A 206 25.91 -2.22 -8.03
CA GLN A 206 25.08 -1.65 -9.12
C GLN A 206 23.80 -1.01 -8.56
N GLY A 207 23.16 -1.65 -7.57
CA GLY A 207 22.01 -1.09 -6.87
C GLY A 207 22.35 0.23 -6.15
N LEU A 208 23.51 0.30 -5.48
CA LEU A 208 23.98 1.50 -4.81
C LEU A 208 24.30 2.64 -5.80
N CYS A 209 24.96 2.34 -6.92
CA CYS A 209 25.20 3.33 -7.98
C CYS A 209 23.88 3.86 -8.56
N PHE A 210 22.90 2.98 -8.78
CA PHE A 210 21.59 3.37 -9.28
C PHE A 210 20.82 4.23 -8.27
N LEU A 211 20.87 3.88 -6.98
CA LEU A 211 20.34 4.72 -5.91
C LEU A 211 20.98 6.10 -5.92
N GLY A 212 22.32 6.17 -5.99
CA GLY A 212 23.05 7.43 -6.08
C GLY A 212 22.61 8.27 -7.27
N PHE A 213 22.46 7.66 -8.45
CA PHE A 213 21.94 8.31 -9.64
C PHE A 213 20.52 8.87 -9.45
N GLN A 214 19.59 8.09 -8.88
CA GLN A 214 18.22 8.53 -8.60
C GLN A 214 18.20 9.72 -7.64
N LEU A 215 19.01 9.68 -6.58
CA LEU A 215 19.11 10.75 -5.59
C LEU A 215 19.76 12.02 -6.15
N LEU A 216 20.78 11.88 -7.01
CA LEU A 216 21.41 13.03 -7.68
C LEU A 216 20.44 13.72 -8.64
N LEU A 217 19.65 12.96 -9.41
CA LEU A 217 18.60 13.54 -10.25
C LEU A 217 17.50 14.21 -9.40
N GLY A 218 17.09 13.58 -8.30
CA GLY A 218 16.15 14.17 -7.35
C GLY A 218 16.66 15.47 -6.74
N LEU A 219 17.95 15.53 -6.38
CA LEU A 219 18.61 16.75 -5.92
C LEU A 219 18.65 17.81 -7.03
N GLY A 220 18.94 17.43 -8.27
CA GLY A 220 18.88 18.33 -9.42
C GLY A 220 17.51 18.96 -9.65
N ILE A 221 16.42 18.22 -9.37
CA ILE A 221 15.05 18.77 -9.37
C ILE A 221 14.86 19.73 -8.20
N LEU A 222 15.26 19.33 -6.99
CA LEU A 222 15.12 20.17 -5.79
C LEU A 222 15.85 21.51 -5.93
N LEU A 223 17.05 21.51 -6.53
CA LEU A 223 17.87 22.71 -6.74
C LEU A 223 17.27 23.70 -7.75
N GLN A 224 16.32 23.26 -8.58
CA GLN A 224 15.59 24.15 -9.50
C GLN A 224 14.44 24.91 -8.83
N LEU A 225 14.09 24.58 -7.59
CA LEU A 225 13.04 25.27 -6.83
C LEU A 225 13.58 26.53 -6.14
N ASP A 226 12.68 27.38 -5.65
CA ASP A 226 13.04 28.54 -4.84
C ASP A 226 13.66 28.13 -3.49
N ASN A 227 14.27 29.09 -2.77
CA ASN A 227 14.95 28.82 -1.50
C ASN A 227 14.01 28.22 -0.43
N TYR A 228 12.77 28.72 -0.35
CA TYR A 228 11.80 28.26 0.63
C TYR A 228 11.40 26.81 0.35
N SER A 229 11.07 26.50 -0.91
CA SER A 229 10.75 25.14 -1.35
C SER A 229 11.93 24.18 -1.22
N ARG A 230 13.17 24.64 -1.45
CA ARG A 230 14.37 23.82 -1.21
C ARG A 230 14.48 23.36 0.24
N ILE A 231 14.32 24.30 1.19
CA ILE A 231 14.39 23.99 2.62
C ILE A 231 13.21 23.11 3.04
N LEU A 232 12.00 23.43 2.57
CA LEU A 232 10.79 22.65 2.85
C LEU A 232 10.86 21.23 2.25
N GLY A 233 11.43 21.08 1.06
CA GLY A 233 11.66 19.78 0.44
C GLY A 233 12.72 18.98 1.19
N ALA A 234 13.83 19.61 1.58
CA ALA A 234 14.88 18.96 2.35
C ALA A 234 14.40 18.50 3.75
N SER A 235 13.50 19.25 4.40
CA SER A 235 12.97 18.86 5.71
C SER A 235 12.11 17.59 5.67
N SER A 236 11.56 17.21 4.51
CA SER A 236 10.83 15.95 4.32
C SER A 236 11.71 14.72 4.58
N LEU A 237 13.04 14.86 4.41
CA LEU A 237 14.00 13.77 4.65
C LEU A 237 13.92 13.25 6.08
N LEU A 238 13.56 14.11 7.05
CA LEU A 238 13.37 13.68 8.44
C LEU A 238 12.29 12.60 8.55
N LEU A 239 11.17 12.76 7.83
CA LEU A 239 10.10 11.76 7.79
C LEU A 239 10.50 10.53 6.95
N VAL A 240 11.16 10.74 5.81
CA VAL A 240 11.57 9.64 4.92
C VAL A 240 12.53 8.68 5.63
N PHE A 241 13.51 9.20 6.37
CA PHE A 241 14.50 8.37 7.06
C PHE A 241 13.96 7.65 8.29
N SER A 242 13.00 8.25 9.00
CA SER A 242 12.40 7.66 10.20
C SER A 242 11.27 6.67 9.89
N TYR A 243 10.59 6.79 8.73
CA TYR A 243 9.46 5.94 8.37
C TYR A 243 9.72 4.43 8.50
N PRO A 244 10.84 3.85 8.01
CA PRO A 244 11.11 2.43 8.16
C PRO A 244 11.11 1.94 9.61
N LEU A 245 11.46 2.82 10.56
CA LEU A 245 11.48 2.52 11.99
C LEU A 245 10.06 2.47 12.57
N MET A 246 9.12 3.24 12.03
CA MET A 246 7.77 3.39 12.58
C MET A 246 6.99 2.08 12.61
N LYS A 247 7.22 1.19 11.64
CA LYS A 247 6.62 -0.16 11.61
C LYS A 247 6.97 -1.01 12.84
N ARG A 248 8.09 -0.70 13.51
CA ARG A 248 8.56 -1.42 14.71
C ARG A 248 8.06 -0.78 16.00
N PHE A 249 7.81 0.53 16.00
CA PHE A 249 7.46 1.28 17.21
C PHE A 249 5.96 1.50 17.40
N THR A 250 5.19 1.65 16.31
CA THR A 250 3.76 2.04 16.38
C THR A 250 2.85 1.12 15.58
N PHE A 251 1.57 1.07 15.97
CA PHE A 251 0.48 0.47 15.19
C PHE A 251 -0.07 1.43 14.12
N TRP A 252 0.52 2.60 13.96
CA TRP A 252 0.13 3.61 12.96
C TRP A 252 1.21 3.91 11.91
N PRO A 253 1.95 2.93 11.36
CA PRO A 253 2.90 3.23 10.30
C PRO A 253 2.22 3.83 9.06
N GLN A 254 0.94 3.52 8.83
CA GLN A 254 0.11 4.09 7.76
C GLN A 254 -0.08 5.61 7.93
N ALA A 255 -0.27 6.10 9.17
CA ALA A 255 -0.38 7.53 9.42
C ALA A 255 0.95 8.25 9.09
N TYR A 256 2.06 7.63 9.50
CA TYR A 256 3.40 8.16 9.23
C TYR A 256 3.75 8.12 7.73
N LEU A 257 3.33 7.06 7.04
CA LEU A 257 3.40 6.98 5.59
C LEU A 257 2.61 8.11 4.96
N GLY A 258 1.39 8.37 5.45
CA GLY A 258 0.57 9.50 5.02
C GLY A 258 1.31 10.83 5.13
N LEU A 259 1.96 11.10 6.26
CA LEU A 259 2.77 12.31 6.41
C LEU A 259 3.90 12.38 5.37
N THR A 260 4.55 11.25 5.09
CA THR A 260 5.69 11.19 4.17
C THR A 260 5.25 11.35 2.71
N PHE A 261 4.25 10.60 2.27
CA PHE A 261 3.80 10.57 0.87
C PHE A 261 3.06 11.84 0.46
N ASN A 262 2.38 12.51 1.39
CA ASN A 262 1.62 13.70 1.06
C ASN A 262 2.41 14.99 1.24
N TRP A 263 3.71 14.92 1.59
CA TRP A 263 4.57 16.11 1.73
C TRP A 263 4.60 16.96 0.45
N GLY A 264 4.40 16.32 -0.70
CA GLY A 264 4.19 16.96 -1.99
C GLY A 264 3.06 17.99 -2.02
N ALA A 265 2.03 17.86 -1.18
CA ALA A 265 0.98 18.86 -1.05
C ALA A 265 1.48 20.17 -0.43
N LEU A 266 2.42 20.11 0.52
CA LEU A 266 3.06 21.31 1.08
C LEU A 266 4.02 21.92 0.06
N LEU A 267 4.88 21.07 -0.50
CA LEU A 267 5.96 21.49 -1.38
C LEU A 267 5.44 22.02 -2.74
N GLY A 268 4.38 21.43 -3.29
CA GLY A 268 3.79 21.84 -4.56
C GLY A 268 3.23 23.27 -4.53
N TRP A 269 2.57 23.66 -3.44
CA TRP A 269 2.07 25.02 -3.25
C TRP A 269 3.22 26.01 -3.08
N ALA A 270 4.17 25.66 -2.21
CA ALA A 270 5.35 26.46 -1.94
C ALA A 270 6.16 26.73 -3.22
N ALA A 271 6.28 25.75 -4.12
CA ALA A 271 7.01 25.90 -5.38
C ALA A 271 6.37 26.89 -6.35
N ILE A 272 5.06 27.17 -6.21
CA ILE A 272 4.34 28.13 -7.05
C ILE A 272 4.24 29.50 -6.37
N LYS A 273 3.98 29.55 -5.05
CA LYS A 273 3.74 30.80 -4.31
C LYS A 273 4.96 31.34 -3.57
N GLY A 274 6.02 30.56 -3.40
CA GLY A 274 7.20 30.92 -2.59
C GLY A 274 6.96 30.94 -1.07
N SER A 275 5.77 30.53 -0.62
CA SER A 275 5.35 30.49 0.77
C SER A 275 4.21 29.48 0.94
N LEU A 276 3.83 29.16 2.18
CA LEU A 276 2.63 28.37 2.47
C LEU A 276 1.46 29.29 2.84
N GLU A 277 0.26 28.93 2.36
CA GLU A 277 -1.01 29.50 2.81
C GLU A 277 -1.71 28.47 3.72
N PRO A 278 -1.55 28.52 5.05
CA PRO A 278 -1.93 27.41 5.93
C PRO A 278 -3.42 27.04 5.85
N ALA A 279 -4.29 28.03 5.66
CA ALA A 279 -5.74 27.83 5.55
C ALA A 279 -6.12 26.93 4.37
N ILE A 280 -5.35 26.95 3.28
CA ILE A 280 -5.61 26.13 2.09
C ILE A 280 -4.81 24.84 2.14
N VAL A 281 -3.52 24.95 2.45
CA VAL A 281 -2.53 23.89 2.25
C VAL A 281 -2.58 22.83 3.35
N PHE A 282 -2.81 23.21 4.61
CA PHE A 282 -2.88 22.22 5.69
C PHE A 282 -4.10 21.29 5.56
N PRO A 283 -5.31 21.78 5.25
CA PRO A 283 -6.42 20.88 4.95
C PRO A 283 -6.13 19.94 3.77
N LEU A 284 -5.49 20.43 2.70
CA LEU A 284 -5.09 19.58 1.56
C LEU A 284 -4.07 18.49 1.95
N TYR A 285 -3.09 18.84 2.78
CA TYR A 285 -2.11 17.89 3.28
C TYR A 285 -2.75 16.84 4.18
N ILE A 286 -3.57 17.27 5.13
CA ILE A 286 -4.29 16.40 6.07
C ILE A 286 -5.26 15.47 5.32
N SER A 287 -5.94 15.96 4.28
CA SER A 287 -6.81 15.09 3.47
C SER A 287 -6.01 13.98 2.80
N GLY A 288 -4.80 14.27 2.31
CA GLY A 288 -3.89 13.26 1.77
C GLY A 288 -3.45 12.22 2.80
N VAL A 289 -3.18 12.64 4.04
CA VAL A 289 -2.86 11.74 5.16
C VAL A 289 -4.04 10.80 5.44
N PHE A 290 -5.27 11.32 5.53
CA PHE A 290 -6.45 10.50 5.73
C PHE A 290 -6.74 9.58 4.55
N TRP A 291 -6.56 10.05 3.33
CA TRP A 291 -6.65 9.21 2.14
C TRP A 291 -5.65 8.04 2.17
N THR A 292 -4.42 8.30 2.63
CA THR A 292 -3.39 7.28 2.83
C THR A 292 -3.80 6.28 3.90
N LEU A 293 -4.39 6.75 5.01
CA LEU A 293 -4.96 5.86 6.01
C LEU A 293 -6.07 4.97 5.45
N VAL A 294 -6.86 5.43 4.48
CA VAL A 294 -7.86 4.57 3.83
C VAL A 294 -7.17 3.51 2.96
N TYR A 295 -6.44 3.91 1.93
CA TYR A 295 -5.93 2.96 0.94
C TYR A 295 -4.83 2.06 1.49
N ASP A 296 -3.97 2.56 2.38
CA ASP A 296 -2.83 1.80 2.89
C ASP A 296 -3.25 0.87 4.03
N THR A 297 -4.33 1.18 4.75
CA THR A 297 -4.95 0.22 5.67
C THR A 297 -5.59 -0.92 4.90
N ILE A 298 -6.32 -0.65 3.80
CA ILE A 298 -6.82 -1.70 2.91
C ILE A 298 -5.66 -2.55 2.37
N TYR A 299 -4.59 -1.90 1.91
CA TYR A 299 -3.41 -2.59 1.40
C TYR A 299 -2.76 -3.50 2.46
N ALA A 300 -2.66 -3.03 3.71
CA ALA A 300 -2.06 -3.78 4.82
C ALA A 300 -2.83 -5.06 5.20
N HIS A 301 -4.11 -5.20 4.85
CA HIS A 301 -4.84 -6.46 5.04
C HIS A 301 -4.29 -7.61 4.18
N GLN A 302 -3.53 -7.32 3.11
CA GLN A 302 -2.88 -8.36 2.30
C GLN A 302 -1.84 -9.17 3.09
N ASP A 303 -1.08 -8.50 3.94
CA ASP A 303 0.05 -9.08 4.66
C ASP A 303 -0.31 -9.33 6.15
N LYS A 304 -1.58 -9.18 6.56
CA LYS A 304 -2.05 -9.24 7.96
C LYS A 304 -1.61 -10.51 8.71
N GLU A 305 -1.78 -11.68 8.10
CA GLU A 305 -1.42 -12.96 8.71
C GLU A 305 0.10 -13.13 8.88
N ASP A 306 0.87 -12.62 7.92
CA ASP A 306 2.33 -12.72 7.92
C ASP A 306 2.94 -11.70 8.88
N ASP A 307 2.37 -10.48 8.93
CA ASP A 307 2.72 -9.44 9.91
C ASP A 307 2.49 -9.91 11.35
N LEU A 308 1.40 -10.64 11.60
CA LEU A 308 1.10 -11.23 12.91
C LEU A 308 2.18 -12.22 13.36
N LYS A 309 2.65 -13.08 12.45
CA LYS A 309 3.68 -14.09 12.74
C LYS A 309 5.04 -13.46 13.03
N VAL A 310 5.37 -12.35 12.36
CA VAL A 310 6.67 -11.67 12.47
C VAL A 310 6.65 -10.54 13.53
N GLY A 311 5.48 -10.25 14.12
CA GLY A 311 5.31 -9.22 15.14
C GLY A 311 5.38 -7.79 14.60
N VAL A 312 5.13 -7.59 13.30
CA VAL A 312 5.06 -6.28 12.66
C VAL A 312 3.72 -5.63 13.02
N LYS A 313 3.74 -4.35 13.39
CA LYS A 313 2.53 -3.62 13.80
C LYS A 313 1.94 -2.85 12.62
N SER A 314 0.61 -2.87 12.48
CA SER A 314 -0.10 -2.15 11.41
C SER A 314 -1.50 -1.70 11.86
N THR A 315 -2.11 -0.75 11.12
CA THR A 315 -3.50 -0.34 11.37
C THR A 315 -4.48 -1.48 11.09
N ALA A 316 -4.19 -2.34 10.12
CA ALA A 316 -5.00 -3.53 9.83
C ALA A 316 -5.06 -4.49 11.04
N LEU A 317 -3.93 -4.68 11.74
CA LEU A 317 -3.88 -5.45 12.99
C LEU A 317 -4.58 -4.73 14.14
N ARG A 318 -4.40 -3.40 14.25
CA ARG A 318 -5.01 -2.60 15.33
C ARG A 318 -6.54 -2.54 15.22
N PHE A 319 -7.07 -2.40 14.02
CA PHE A 319 -8.51 -2.23 13.81
C PHE A 319 -9.24 -3.56 13.66
N GLY A 320 -8.56 -4.62 13.20
CA GLY A 320 -9.17 -5.94 13.06
C GLY A 320 -10.48 -5.88 12.26
N ASP A 321 -11.55 -6.40 12.84
CA ASP A 321 -12.87 -6.47 12.21
C ASP A 321 -13.55 -5.10 12.10
N SER A 322 -13.16 -4.14 12.94
CA SER A 322 -13.65 -2.76 12.92
C SER A 322 -13.01 -1.89 11.83
N THR A 323 -12.16 -2.46 10.96
CA THR A 323 -11.43 -1.72 9.92
C THR A 323 -12.36 -0.87 9.06
N LYS A 324 -13.48 -1.42 8.59
CA LYS A 324 -14.41 -0.69 7.70
C LYS A 324 -14.95 0.59 8.36
N GLY A 325 -15.26 0.55 9.66
CA GLY A 325 -15.68 1.73 10.41
C GLY A 325 -14.59 2.81 10.49
N TRP A 326 -13.35 2.42 10.81
CA TRP A 326 -12.22 3.35 10.87
C TRP A 326 -11.90 4.01 9.53
N ILE A 327 -11.80 3.21 8.45
CA ILE A 327 -11.52 3.77 7.12
C ILE A 327 -12.70 4.60 6.58
N THR A 328 -13.93 4.35 7.04
CA THR A 328 -15.08 5.24 6.76
C THR A 328 -14.89 6.60 7.43
N GLY A 329 -14.50 6.63 8.71
CA GLY A 329 -14.18 7.87 9.43
C GLY A 329 -13.03 8.65 8.77
N PHE A 330 -11.97 7.96 8.35
CA PHE A 330 -10.88 8.59 7.59
C PHE A 330 -11.34 9.07 6.21
N GLY A 331 -12.21 8.33 5.52
CA GLY A 331 -12.80 8.77 4.26
C GLY A 331 -13.60 10.06 4.41
N ILE A 332 -14.45 10.15 5.45
CA ILE A 332 -15.20 11.37 5.76
C ILE A 332 -14.24 12.52 6.08
N ALA A 333 -13.24 12.30 6.93
CA ALA A 333 -12.25 13.33 7.27
C ALA A 333 -11.45 13.79 6.03
N CYS A 334 -11.09 12.88 5.13
CA CYS A 334 -10.44 13.18 3.87
C CYS A 334 -11.29 14.12 3.01
N ILE A 335 -12.55 13.76 2.75
CA ILE A 335 -13.45 14.56 1.91
C ILE A 335 -13.75 15.92 2.58
N SER A 336 -13.99 15.96 3.88
CA SER A 336 -14.21 17.21 4.62
C SER A 336 -13.01 18.15 4.55
N SER A 337 -11.79 17.64 4.69
CA SER A 337 -10.57 18.44 4.57
C SER A 337 -10.31 18.91 3.13
N LEU A 338 -10.67 18.12 2.12
CA LEU A 338 -10.65 18.56 0.71
C LEU A 338 -11.66 19.70 0.48
N THR A 339 -12.90 19.54 0.92
CA THR A 339 -13.93 20.58 0.83
C THR A 339 -13.45 21.88 1.47
N LEU A 340 -12.88 21.81 2.67
CA LEU A 340 -12.34 22.97 3.37
C LEU A 340 -11.19 23.64 2.59
N SER A 341 -10.27 22.86 2.04
CA SER A 341 -9.18 23.38 1.21
C SER A 341 -9.72 24.11 -0.03
N GLY A 342 -10.63 23.47 -0.78
CA GLY A 342 -11.25 24.06 -1.97
C GLY A 342 -12.03 25.34 -1.66
N PHE A 343 -12.82 25.32 -0.58
CA PHE A 343 -13.57 26.48 -0.11
C PHE A 343 -12.65 27.66 0.23
N ASN A 344 -11.62 27.42 1.05
CA ASN A 344 -10.65 28.45 1.42
C ASN A 344 -9.83 28.95 0.21
N ALA A 345 -9.69 28.12 -0.82
CA ALA A 345 -8.98 28.46 -2.05
C ALA A 345 -9.86 29.22 -3.06
N GLY A 346 -11.14 29.40 -2.78
CA GLY A 346 -12.10 30.06 -3.68
C GLY A 346 -12.24 29.34 -5.02
N ILE A 347 -12.18 28.00 -5.03
CA ILE A 347 -12.24 27.23 -6.26
C ILE A 347 -13.68 27.11 -6.80
N GLY A 348 -13.82 27.14 -8.12
CA GLY A 348 -15.11 27.14 -8.80
C GLY A 348 -15.93 25.86 -8.63
N TRP A 349 -17.22 25.94 -8.98
CA TRP A 349 -18.19 24.86 -8.81
C TRP A 349 -17.79 23.49 -9.41
N PRO A 350 -17.05 23.38 -10.56
CA PRO A 350 -16.69 22.08 -11.12
C PRO A 350 -15.91 21.22 -10.14
N TYR A 351 -15.07 21.83 -9.29
CA TYR A 351 -14.33 21.11 -8.26
C TYR A 351 -15.24 20.27 -7.35
N TYR A 352 -16.35 20.83 -6.89
CA TYR A 352 -17.26 20.15 -5.97
C TYR A 352 -18.01 19.00 -6.64
N ALA A 353 -18.30 19.09 -7.95
CA ALA A 353 -18.88 17.99 -8.71
C ALA A 353 -17.91 16.80 -8.83
N PHE A 354 -16.64 17.08 -9.13
CA PHE A 354 -15.59 16.04 -9.14
C PHE A 354 -15.28 15.51 -7.73
N LEU A 355 -15.35 16.35 -6.70
CA LEU A 355 -15.20 15.93 -5.31
C LEU A 355 -16.32 14.97 -4.89
N ALA A 356 -17.56 15.21 -5.33
CA ALA A 356 -18.66 14.26 -5.14
C ALA A 356 -18.39 12.92 -5.85
N ALA A 357 -17.86 12.94 -7.09
CA ALA A 357 -17.47 11.73 -7.80
C ALA A 357 -16.32 10.98 -7.09
N ALA A 358 -15.30 11.68 -6.58
CA ALA A 358 -14.21 11.11 -5.81
C ALA A 358 -14.70 10.50 -4.49
N SER A 359 -15.63 11.17 -3.80
CA SER A 359 -16.32 10.65 -2.62
C SER A 359 -17.08 9.36 -2.92
N GLY A 360 -17.84 9.33 -4.02
CA GLY A 360 -18.54 8.12 -4.47
C GLY A 360 -17.59 6.96 -4.77
N GLN A 361 -16.45 7.23 -5.41
CA GLN A 361 -15.42 6.21 -5.67
C GLN A 361 -14.79 5.69 -4.36
N LEU A 362 -14.48 6.57 -3.41
CA LEU A 362 -13.94 6.19 -2.10
C LEU A 362 -14.96 5.36 -1.29
N ALA A 363 -16.23 5.77 -1.30
CA ALA A 363 -17.32 5.03 -0.68
C ALA A 363 -17.48 3.64 -1.31
N TRP A 364 -17.41 3.53 -2.65
CA TRP A 364 -17.40 2.25 -3.35
C TRP A 364 -16.24 1.36 -2.90
N GLN A 365 -15.02 1.89 -2.77
CA GLN A 365 -13.88 1.12 -2.29
C GLN A 365 -14.16 0.56 -0.89
N ILE A 366 -14.58 1.41 0.05
CA ILE A 366 -14.79 1.04 1.46
C ILE A 366 -15.95 0.06 1.62
N TRP A 367 -17.05 0.28 0.90
CA TRP A 367 -18.25 -0.57 1.00
C TRP A 367 -17.99 -1.96 0.45
N THR A 368 -17.41 -2.04 -0.75
CA THR A 368 -17.30 -3.30 -1.50
C THR A 368 -16.01 -4.08 -1.25
N VAL A 369 -15.03 -3.52 -0.53
CA VAL A 369 -13.77 -4.24 -0.26
C VAL A 369 -14.02 -5.50 0.57
N ASP A 370 -13.46 -6.61 0.11
CA ASP A 370 -13.27 -7.82 0.89
C ASP A 370 -11.88 -7.82 1.53
N LEU A 371 -11.83 -7.56 2.84
CA LEU A 371 -10.58 -7.48 3.61
C LEU A 371 -9.91 -8.85 3.82
N SER A 372 -10.61 -9.95 3.55
CA SER A 372 -10.03 -11.30 3.58
C SER A 372 -9.32 -11.67 2.27
N SER A 373 -9.69 -11.01 1.17
CA SER A 373 -9.14 -11.27 -0.15
C SER A 373 -7.95 -10.38 -0.46
N ARG A 374 -6.75 -10.99 -0.54
CA ARG A 374 -5.52 -10.30 -0.95
C ARG A 374 -5.66 -9.63 -2.32
N ALA A 375 -6.29 -10.34 -3.26
CA ALA A 375 -6.48 -9.85 -4.63
C ALA A 375 -7.41 -8.64 -4.69
N ASP A 376 -8.52 -8.66 -3.93
CA ASP A 376 -9.44 -7.52 -3.89
C ASP A 376 -8.81 -6.32 -3.19
N CYS A 377 -8.13 -6.52 -2.06
CA CYS A 377 -7.36 -5.47 -1.38
C CYS A 377 -6.36 -4.78 -2.33
N ASN A 378 -5.61 -5.56 -3.11
CA ASN A 378 -4.69 -5.01 -4.11
C ASN A 378 -5.44 -4.25 -5.22
N ARG A 379 -6.58 -4.77 -5.71
CA ARG A 379 -7.41 -4.10 -6.72
C ARG A 379 -7.93 -2.75 -6.21
N LYS A 380 -8.42 -2.69 -4.97
CA LYS A 380 -8.86 -1.43 -4.34
C LYS A 380 -7.71 -0.45 -4.15
N PHE A 381 -6.57 -0.92 -3.67
CA PHE A 381 -5.36 -0.11 -3.57
C PHE A 381 -4.97 0.50 -4.92
N VAL A 382 -4.88 -0.32 -5.98
CA VAL A 382 -4.54 0.12 -7.35
C VAL A 382 -5.59 1.06 -7.96
N SER A 383 -6.84 1.00 -7.52
CA SER A 383 -7.89 1.92 -7.98
C SER A 383 -7.70 3.37 -7.50
N ASN A 384 -6.84 3.61 -6.49
CA ASN A 384 -6.58 4.96 -5.97
C ASN A 384 -5.87 5.88 -6.97
N LYS A 385 -5.25 5.35 -8.03
CA LYS A 385 -4.78 6.18 -9.14
C LYS A 385 -5.92 7.02 -9.75
N TRP A 386 -7.14 6.48 -9.77
CA TRP A 386 -8.32 7.15 -10.29
C TRP A 386 -8.87 8.19 -9.32
N PHE A 387 -8.81 7.94 -8.01
CA PHE A 387 -9.18 8.93 -7.00
C PHE A 387 -8.40 10.22 -7.22
N GLY A 388 -7.08 10.09 -7.36
CA GLY A 388 -6.24 11.26 -7.60
C GLY A 388 -6.41 11.91 -8.95
N ALA A 389 -6.71 11.14 -10.00
CA ALA A 389 -7.03 11.69 -11.32
C ALA A 389 -8.35 12.49 -11.31
N ILE A 390 -9.40 11.96 -10.67
CA ILE A 390 -10.70 12.62 -10.53
C ILE A 390 -10.52 13.94 -9.76
N LEU A 391 -9.82 13.90 -8.62
CA LEU A 391 -9.59 15.10 -7.82
C LEU A 391 -8.73 16.13 -8.55
N PHE A 392 -7.66 15.70 -9.22
CA PHE A 392 -6.82 16.58 -10.04
C PHE A 392 -7.64 17.27 -11.14
N SER A 393 -8.50 16.51 -11.83
CA SER A 393 -9.40 17.05 -12.87
C SER A 393 -10.36 18.07 -12.28
N GLY A 394 -10.94 17.79 -11.12
CA GLY A 394 -11.79 18.73 -10.39
C GLY A 394 -11.07 20.03 -10.03
N ILE A 395 -9.82 19.94 -9.55
CA ILE A 395 -9.02 21.14 -9.23
C ILE A 395 -8.70 21.91 -10.51
N LEU A 396 -8.32 21.22 -11.58
CA LEU A 396 -8.00 21.84 -12.87
C LEU A 396 -9.20 22.59 -13.44
N PHE A 397 -10.35 21.91 -13.62
CA PHE A 397 -11.56 22.56 -14.14
C PHE A 397 -12.08 23.63 -13.19
N GLY A 398 -12.00 23.39 -11.88
CA GLY A 398 -12.38 24.36 -10.86
C GLY A 398 -11.52 25.62 -10.88
N ARG A 399 -10.25 25.55 -11.29
CA ARG A 399 -9.37 26.72 -11.44
C ARG A 399 -9.52 27.41 -12.79
N VAL A 400 -9.67 26.65 -13.86
CA VAL A 400 -9.79 27.20 -15.23
C VAL A 400 -11.13 27.89 -15.46
N LEU A 401 -12.21 27.38 -14.85
CA LEU A 401 -13.58 27.92 -14.98
C LEU A 401 -13.96 28.88 -13.85
N SER A 402 -12.99 29.29 -13.03
CA SER A 402 -13.15 30.15 -11.86
C SER A 402 -12.98 31.62 -12.15
#